data_AF-A0A2K3MJA8-F1
#
_entry.id   AF-A0A2K3MJA8-F1
#
_cell.length_a   1.000
_cell.length_b   1.000
_cell.length_c   1.000
_cell.angle_alpha   90.00
_cell.angle_beta   90.00
_cell.angle_gamma   90.00
#
_symmetry.space_group_name_H-M   'P 1'
#
loop_
_entity.id
_entity.type
_entity.pdbx_description
1 polymer ?
#
loop_
_entity_poly.entity_id
_entity_poly.type
_entity_poly.pdbx_seq_one_letter_code
_entity_poly.pdbx_strand_id
1 'polypeptide(L)' 'ASFVKIFPKTSHGWTVRYNPEDAEAVKAADEAHQDLLDWFAKHLK' A
#
# COMPACT_ATOMS: atom_id res chain seq x y z
N ALA A 1 12.76 9.66 -12.59
CA ALA A 1 11.87 10.27 -11.58
C ALA A 1 11.64 9.25 -10.47
N SER A 2 11.75 9.66 -9.22
CA SER A 2 11.44 8.78 -8.08
C SER A 2 9.95 8.90 -7.75
N PHE A 3 9.24 7.77 -7.64
CA PHE A 3 7.81 7.72 -7.27
C PHE A 3 7.70 7.44 -5.78
N VAL A 4 7.02 8.32 -5.04
CA VAL A 4 6.75 8.17 -3.60
C VAL A 4 5.30 8.53 -3.35
N LYS A 5 4.57 7.63 -2.69
CA LYS A 5 3.19 7.82 -2.23
C LYS A 5 3.15 7.66 -0.70
N ILE A 6 2.51 8.61 -0.01
CA ILE A 6 2.43 8.63 1.45
C ILE A 6 0.98 8.38 1.87
N PHE A 7 0.77 7.43 2.78
CA PHE A 7 -0.53 7.11 3.36
C PHE A 7 -0.62 7.69 4.77
N PRO A 8 -1.25 8.85 4.96
CA PRO A 8 -1.35 9.49 6.28
C PRO A 8 -2.24 8.66 7.21
N LYS A 9 -2.04 8.80 8.53
CA LYS A 9 -2.85 8.18 9.60
C LYS A 9 -2.86 6.65 9.61
N THR A 10 -1.86 6.02 8.98
CA THR A 10 -1.67 4.58 9.04
C THR A 10 -0.75 4.18 10.20
N SER A 11 -1.02 3.05 10.84
CA SER A 11 -0.18 2.51 11.93
C SER A 11 1.11 1.92 11.39
N HIS A 12 2.20 1.90 12.16
CA HIS A 12 3.44 1.27 11.70
C HIS A 12 3.21 -0.21 11.32
N GLY A 13 3.73 -0.62 10.15
CA GLY A 13 3.56 -1.99 9.64
C GLY A 13 2.17 -2.30 9.08
N TRP A 14 1.34 -1.28 8.81
CA TRP A 14 -0.03 -1.44 8.29
C TRP A 14 -0.16 -2.22 6.98
N THR A 15 0.90 -2.38 6.18
CA THR A 15 0.84 -3.19 4.95
C THR A 15 0.99 -4.69 5.20
N VAL A 16 1.44 -5.09 6.40
CA VAL A 16 1.78 -6.50 6.72
C VAL A 16 1.19 -6.99 8.05
N ARG A 17 0.76 -6.07 8.92
CA ARG A 17 0.30 -6.35 10.29
C ARG A 17 -0.97 -5.57 10.65
N TYR A 18 -1.81 -5.26 9.65
CA TYR A 18 -3.10 -4.63 9.90
C TYR A 18 -4.09 -5.60 10.55
N ASN A 19 -5.08 -5.07 11.27
CA ASN A 19 -6.24 -5.84 11.70
C ASN A 19 -7.17 -6.06 10.48
N PRO A 20 -7.45 -7.30 10.05
CA PRO A 20 -8.36 -7.55 8.94
C PRO A 20 -9.80 -7.07 9.16
N GLU A 21 -10.20 -6.85 10.40
CA GLU A 21 -11.52 -6.29 10.75
C GLU A 21 -11.55 -4.75 10.69
N ASP A 22 -10.39 -4.09 10.60
CA ASP A 22 -10.30 -2.65 10.39
C ASP A 22 -10.35 -2.34 8.89
N ALA A 23 -11.53 -1.95 8.42
CA ALA A 23 -11.78 -1.66 7.02
C ALA A 23 -10.89 -0.54 6.45
N GLU A 24 -10.48 0.45 7.26
CA GLU A 24 -9.60 1.52 6.79
C GLU A 24 -8.18 1.01 6.58
N ALA A 25 -7.69 0.19 7.53
CA ALA A 25 -6.37 -0.42 7.42
C ALA A 25 -6.28 -1.42 6.26
N VAL A 26 -7.32 -2.25 6.06
CA VAL A 26 -7.42 -3.17 4.91
C VAL A 26 -7.38 -2.41 3.60
N LYS A 27 -8.22 -1.37 3.46
CA LYS A 27 -8.30 -0.57 2.24
C LYS A 27 -6.97 0.09 1.91
N ALA A 28 -6.31 0.68 2.91
CA ALA A 28 -4.99 1.25 2.70
C ALA A 28 -4.02 0.17 2.20
N ALA A 29 -3.96 -0.97 2.89
CA ALA A 29 -3.06 -2.10 2.60
C ALA A 29 -3.20 -2.59 1.15
N ASP A 30 -4.45 -2.77 0.70
CA ASP A 30 -4.76 -3.19 -0.66
C ASP A 30 -4.35 -2.14 -1.69
N GLU A 31 -4.62 -0.85 -1.43
CA GLU A 31 -4.22 0.23 -2.33
C GLU A 31 -2.70 0.28 -2.52
N ALA A 32 -1.92 0.22 -1.44
CA ALA A 32 -0.47 0.19 -1.54
C ALA A 32 0.07 -1.06 -2.25
N HIS A 33 -0.59 -2.21 -2.07
CA HIS A 33 -0.23 -3.42 -2.80
C HIS A 33 -0.45 -3.24 -4.30
N GLN A 34 -1.61 -2.72 -4.71
CA GLN A 34 -1.90 -2.50 -6.13
C GLN A 34 -0.95 -1.46 -6.76
N ASP A 35 -0.68 -0.34 -6.08
CA ASP A 35 0.28 0.65 -6.56
C ASP A 35 1.66 0.04 -6.84
N LEU A 36 2.12 -0.89 -5.98
CA LEU A 36 3.38 -1.59 -6.15
C LEU A 36 3.37 -2.49 -7.39
N LEU A 37 2.29 -3.26 -7.58
CA LEU A 37 2.15 -4.15 -8.74
C LEU A 37 2.09 -3.35 -10.05
N ASP A 38 1.34 -2.25 -10.08
CA ASP A 38 1.26 -1.36 -11.24
C ASP A 38 2.62 -0.75 -11.57
N TRP A 39 3.37 -0.36 -10.54
CA TRP A 39 4.72 0.12 -10.71
C TRP A 39 5.63 -0.96 -11.33
N PHE A 40 5.59 -2.19 -10.82
CA PHE A 40 6.35 -3.31 -11.40
C PHE A 40 5.95 -3.59 -12.84
N ALA A 41 4.66 -3.67 -13.13
CA ALA A 41 4.15 -3.93 -14.48
C ALA A 41 4.58 -2.83 -15.49
N LYS A 42 4.75 -1.60 -15.02
CA LYS A 42 5.18 -0.46 -15.83
C LYS A 42 6.70 -0.39 -16.02
N HIS A 43 7.49 -0.79 -15.02
CA HIS A 43 8.91 -0.45 -14.96
C HIS A 43 9.87 -1.66 -14.97
N LEU A 44 9.41 -2.86 -14.60
CA LEU A 44 10.24 -4.06 -14.49
C LEU A 44 9.87 -5.15 -15.50
N LYS A 45 9.38 -4.77 -16.69
CA LYS A 45 9.16 -5.71 -17.80
C LYS A 45 10.46 -6.27 -18.36
#